data_AF-A0A5P1ETY9-F1
#
_entry.id   AF-A0A5P1ETY9-F1
#
_cell.length_a   1.000
_cell.length_b   1.000
_cell.length_c   1.000
_cell.angle_alpha   90.00
_cell.angle_beta   90.00
_cell.angle_gamma   90.00
#
_symmetry.space_group_name_H-M   'P 1'
#
loop_
_entity.id
_entity.type
_entity.pdbx_description
1 polymer ?
#
loop_
_entity_poly.entity_id
_entity_poly.type
_entity_poly.pdbx_seq_one_letter_code
_entity_poly.pdbx_strand_id
1 'polypeptide(L)'
;MAGLSAPLRSSTSSGQLIKPALLLSPPPPPHYPPSNPSSLRLHPPMVLTILPLTLALFAFILQWRGGLDDPASRWPVDNQKFPGMDNSPLGSSLSTAHAISSSSSSSDCLQILGRSASPSFPYYRGWNFDLEKNLRPKICITSSTSASLEQILPWMFYHKVLGVTNFFLFVEGKAAKPDVSAVLESIPGVKVIYRTRELEDKQAKSRIWNETWLAGFFYKPCNYELFVKQSLNMEMAIVMARNAGMDWIIHLDTDELMHPAGAPEYSLRRLLADVPSNVDMVIFPNYESSIERDDVKDPFSEVSMFKKNYDHLPKETYFGLYKESTRGNPNYFLTYGNGKSAARIQDHLRPNGAHRWHNYMKTPNEIKLEEAAVLHYTYTKFSDLTSRRDRCGCKPTKEDVKRCFMLDFDRDVS
;
A
#
# COMPACT_ATOMS: atom_id res chain seq x y z
N MET A 1 1.92 46.22 -45.67
CA MET A 1 2.86 47.36 -45.52
C MET A 1 4.05 46.87 -44.71
N ALA A 2 5.10 46.47 -45.44
CA ALA A 2 6.49 46.95 -45.32
C ALA A 2 7.23 46.32 -44.12
N GLY A 3 8.20 45.41 -44.24
CA GLY A 3 9.10 45.09 -45.36
C GLY A 3 10.38 45.91 -45.27
N LEU A 4 11.53 45.24 -45.09
CA LEU A 4 12.92 45.63 -45.44
C LEU A 4 13.86 44.50 -44.89
N SER A 5 14.33 43.50 -45.64
CA SER A 5 15.32 43.43 -46.74
C SER A 5 16.78 43.80 -46.37
N ALA A 6 17.62 42.75 -46.19
CA ALA A 6 18.91 42.41 -46.88
C ALA A 6 20.00 43.51 -47.09
N PRO A 7 21.32 43.21 -47.34
CA PRO A 7 21.82 42.02 -48.07
C PRO A 7 23.22 41.44 -47.71
N LEU A 8 23.51 40.37 -48.48
CA LEU A 8 24.73 39.57 -48.67
C LEU A 8 26.04 40.32 -48.97
N ARG A 9 27.18 39.65 -48.69
CA ARG A 9 28.36 39.63 -49.58
C ARG A 9 29.09 38.29 -49.53
N SER A 10 29.38 37.78 -50.73
CA SER A 10 30.21 36.63 -51.08
C SER A 10 31.67 37.06 -51.33
N SER A 11 32.62 36.13 -51.17
CA SER A 11 33.75 36.03 -52.11
C SER A 11 34.47 34.68 -51.97
N THR A 12 34.74 34.06 -53.11
CA THR A 12 35.45 32.82 -53.39
C THR A 12 36.87 33.11 -53.91
N SER A 13 37.86 32.27 -53.60
CA SER A 13 39.00 31.98 -54.51
C SER A 13 39.63 30.63 -54.13
N SER A 14 39.63 29.63 -55.03
CA SER A 14 40.80 29.19 -55.85
C SER A 14 41.98 28.72 -54.98
N GLY A 15 42.44 27.48 -54.95
CA GLY A 15 42.59 26.47 -56.00
C GLY A 15 44.08 26.32 -56.35
N GLN A 16 44.75 25.25 -55.87
CA GLN A 16 45.94 24.68 -56.52
C GLN A 16 46.27 23.27 -56.01
N LEU A 17 46.66 22.42 -56.96
CA LEU A 17 46.90 20.98 -56.91
C LEU A 17 48.32 20.72 -57.46
N ILE A 18 48.85 19.49 -57.29
CA ILE A 18 50.06 18.85 -57.93
C ILE A 18 51.35 18.93 -57.08
N LYS A 19 52.15 17.89 -56.78
CA LYS A 19 52.20 16.41 -56.96
C LYS A 19 53.38 15.82 -56.09
N PRO A 20 53.65 14.49 -56.08
CA PRO A 20 54.23 13.73 -54.96
C PRO A 20 55.68 13.26 -55.17
N ALA A 21 56.27 12.62 -54.15
CA ALA A 21 56.94 11.30 -54.19
C ALA A 21 57.88 11.10 -52.98
N LEU A 22 57.77 9.96 -52.27
CA LEU A 22 58.83 8.94 -52.21
C LEU A 22 58.41 7.75 -51.33
N LEU A 23 58.55 6.57 -51.93
CA LEU A 23 58.37 5.24 -51.38
C LEU A 23 59.47 4.89 -50.38
N LEU A 24 59.13 4.15 -49.32
CA LEU A 24 60.02 3.20 -48.64
C LEU A 24 59.26 1.92 -48.32
N SER A 25 59.85 0.80 -48.72
CA SER A 25 59.34 -0.58 -48.75
C SER A 25 59.28 -1.25 -47.36
N PRO A 26 58.43 -2.28 -47.15
CA PRO A 26 58.37 -3.03 -45.89
C PRO A 26 59.39 -4.19 -45.83
N PRO A 27 59.77 -4.66 -44.62
CA PRO A 27 60.72 -5.76 -44.43
C PRO A 27 60.09 -7.15 -44.62
N PRO A 28 60.89 -8.21 -44.86
CA PRO A 28 60.40 -9.56 -45.19
C PRO A 28 59.97 -10.38 -43.96
N PRO A 29 59.17 -11.45 -44.14
CA PRO A 29 58.64 -12.25 -43.05
C PRO A 29 59.63 -13.33 -42.57
N PRO A 30 59.61 -13.74 -41.29
CA PRO A 30 60.40 -14.87 -40.82
C PRO A 30 59.71 -16.22 -41.06
N HIS A 31 60.53 -17.21 -41.42
CA HIS A 31 60.19 -18.61 -41.66
C HIS A 31 59.84 -19.39 -40.37
N TYR A 32 58.87 -20.32 -40.49
CA TYR A 32 58.51 -21.34 -39.49
C TYR A 32 59.43 -22.58 -39.55
N PRO A 33 59.68 -23.26 -38.41
CA PRO A 33 60.03 -24.68 -38.37
C PRO A 33 58.82 -25.57 -37.96
N PRO A 34 58.87 -26.90 -38.23
CA PRO A 34 57.70 -27.77 -38.22
C PRO A 34 57.36 -28.40 -36.85
N SER A 35 56.12 -28.91 -36.81
CA SER A 35 55.36 -29.50 -35.70
C SER A 35 55.91 -30.80 -35.09
N ASN A 36 55.63 -31.01 -33.80
CA ASN A 36 55.30 -32.34 -33.27
C ASN A 36 54.15 -32.27 -32.23
N PRO A 37 53.30 -33.31 -32.11
CA PRO A 37 51.98 -33.21 -31.51
C PRO A 37 51.93 -33.79 -30.09
N SER A 38 51.20 -33.13 -29.18
CA SER A 38 50.34 -33.75 -28.14
C SER A 38 50.03 -32.72 -27.03
N SER A 39 48.90 -32.02 -27.17
CA SER A 39 48.25 -31.38 -26.04
C SER A 39 46.76 -31.28 -26.34
N LEU A 40 45.93 -31.90 -25.51
CA LEU A 40 44.48 -31.74 -25.50
C LEU A 40 44.13 -30.25 -25.45
N ARG A 41 43.75 -29.68 -26.60
CA ARG A 41 43.18 -28.33 -26.67
C ARG A 41 41.67 -28.46 -26.50
N LEU A 42 41.16 -28.12 -25.32
CA LEU A 42 39.76 -27.76 -25.17
C LEU A 42 39.47 -26.56 -26.10
N HIS A 43 38.44 -26.68 -26.93
CA HIS A 43 37.98 -25.65 -27.84
C HIS A 43 37.67 -24.32 -27.10
N PRO A 44 38.36 -23.20 -27.42
CA PRO A 44 38.15 -21.92 -26.74
C PRO A 44 36.75 -21.28 -26.84
N PRO A 45 35.91 -21.51 -27.89
CA PRO A 45 34.62 -20.84 -27.94
C PRO A 45 33.55 -21.46 -27.03
N MET A 46 33.76 -22.72 -26.56
CA MET A 46 32.80 -23.37 -25.67
C MET A 46 32.91 -22.87 -24.23
N VAL A 47 34.11 -22.61 -23.72
CA VAL A 47 34.28 -22.15 -22.33
C VAL A 47 33.77 -20.71 -22.15
N LEU A 48 33.96 -19.84 -23.15
CA LEU A 48 33.52 -18.44 -23.07
C LEU A 48 31.99 -18.25 -23.18
N THR A 49 31.24 -19.27 -23.60
CA THR A 49 29.78 -19.20 -23.76
C THR A 49 29.07 -20.11 -22.78
N ILE A 50 29.52 -21.35 -22.65
CA ILE A 50 28.88 -22.35 -21.77
C ILE A 50 29.12 -22.01 -20.31
N LEU A 51 30.30 -21.54 -19.91
CA LEU A 51 30.57 -21.19 -18.52
C LEU A 51 29.71 -20.02 -18.01
N PRO A 52 29.60 -18.87 -18.71
CA PRO A 52 28.69 -17.82 -18.27
C PRO A 52 27.21 -18.21 -18.37
N LEU A 53 26.80 -19.02 -19.36
CA LEU A 53 25.42 -19.52 -19.42
C LEU A 53 25.10 -20.49 -18.28
N THR A 54 26.02 -21.39 -17.92
CA THR A 54 25.82 -22.33 -16.81
C THR A 54 25.88 -21.63 -15.47
N LEU A 55 26.76 -20.64 -15.29
CA LEU A 55 26.77 -19.79 -14.11
C LEU A 55 25.51 -18.92 -14.02
N ALA A 56 24.99 -18.39 -15.14
CA ALA A 56 23.74 -17.65 -15.18
C ALA A 56 22.53 -18.56 -14.89
N LEU A 57 22.51 -19.79 -15.39
CA LEU A 57 21.46 -20.76 -15.10
C LEU A 57 21.52 -21.23 -13.64
N PHE A 58 22.72 -21.41 -13.10
CA PHE A 58 22.93 -21.79 -11.70
C PHE A 58 22.58 -20.63 -10.75
N ALA A 59 22.95 -19.39 -11.09
CA ALA A 59 22.51 -18.19 -10.38
C ALA A 59 21.00 -18.01 -10.48
N PHE A 60 20.41 -18.25 -11.66
CA PHE A 60 18.96 -18.25 -11.85
C PHE A 60 18.31 -19.31 -10.98
N ILE A 61 18.81 -20.55 -10.89
CA ILE A 61 18.24 -21.60 -10.02
C ILE A 61 18.41 -21.26 -8.52
N LEU A 62 19.55 -20.68 -8.13
CA LEU A 62 19.78 -20.25 -6.74
C LEU A 62 18.94 -19.03 -6.35
N GLN A 63 18.67 -18.13 -7.30
CA GLN A 63 17.76 -16.98 -7.15
C GLN A 63 16.31 -17.36 -7.40
N TRP A 64 16.05 -18.49 -8.05
CA TRP A 64 14.74 -19.09 -8.26
C TRP A 64 14.28 -19.70 -6.94
N ARG A 65 13.91 -18.82 -6.04
CA ARG A 65 12.89 -19.10 -5.05
C ARG A 65 11.58 -19.14 -5.82
N GLY A 66 11.31 -20.31 -6.41
CA GLY A 66 9.97 -20.66 -6.85
C GLY A 66 9.02 -20.23 -5.75
N GLY A 67 8.06 -19.36 -6.10
CA GLY A 67 7.13 -18.78 -5.16
C GLY A 67 6.56 -19.91 -4.31
N LEU A 68 7.00 -19.97 -3.06
CA LEU A 68 6.22 -20.63 -2.04
C LEU A 68 4.94 -19.82 -2.02
N ASP A 69 3.89 -20.38 -2.61
CA ASP A 69 2.52 -20.02 -2.34
C ASP A 69 2.45 -19.75 -0.85
N ASP A 70 2.34 -18.48 -0.45
CA ASP A 70 2.20 -18.13 0.95
C ASP A 70 0.72 -18.39 1.28
N PRO A 71 0.37 -19.49 1.99
CA PRO A 71 -1.00 -19.67 2.43
C PRO A 71 -1.48 -18.54 3.36
N ALA A 72 -0.57 -17.67 3.83
CA ALA A 72 -0.85 -16.51 4.66
C ALA A 72 -1.27 -15.24 3.90
N SER A 73 -1.25 -15.23 2.55
CA SER A 73 -1.76 -14.12 1.71
C SER A 73 -3.16 -14.39 1.13
N ARG A 74 -3.65 -15.63 1.24
CA ARG A 74 -4.97 -16.02 0.73
C ARG A 74 -6.09 -15.40 1.58
N TRP A 75 -6.87 -14.53 0.94
CA TRP A 75 -8.19 -14.19 1.46
C TRP A 75 -9.07 -15.44 1.41
N PRO A 76 -9.90 -15.73 2.43
CA PRO A 76 -10.94 -16.72 2.27
C PRO A 76 -11.84 -16.26 1.11
N VAL A 77 -11.93 -17.07 0.05
CA VAL A 77 -13.00 -16.91 -0.93
C VAL A 77 -14.28 -17.35 -0.22
N ASP A 78 -14.89 -16.43 0.52
CA ASP A 78 -16.21 -16.67 1.07
C ASP A 78 -17.20 -16.59 -0.11
N ASN A 79 -17.77 -17.73 -0.50
CA ASN A 79 -18.83 -17.78 -1.51
C ASN A 79 -20.13 -17.12 -1.03
N GLN A 80 -20.16 -16.55 0.19
CA GLN A 80 -21.26 -15.73 0.67
C GLN A 80 -21.16 -14.33 0.06
N LYS A 81 -21.82 -14.21 -1.09
CA LYS A 81 -22.16 -12.93 -1.74
C LYS A 81 -22.86 -12.00 -0.73
N PHE A 82 -22.57 -10.70 -0.86
CA PHE A 82 -23.22 -9.61 -0.13
C PHE A 82 -24.77 -9.72 -0.22
N PRO A 83 -25.52 -9.53 0.87
CA PRO A 83 -26.99 -9.48 0.81
C PRO A 83 -27.44 -8.39 -0.19
N GLY A 84 -28.20 -8.77 -1.23
CA GLY A 84 -28.59 -7.90 -2.35
C GLY A 84 -27.93 -8.22 -3.71
N MET A 85 -27.14 -9.29 -3.80
CA MET A 85 -26.46 -9.75 -5.03
C MET A 85 -27.27 -10.73 -5.91
N ASP A 86 -28.57 -10.88 -5.69
CA ASP A 86 -29.42 -11.75 -6.50
C ASP A 86 -30.03 -10.95 -7.65
N ASN A 87 -29.39 -10.98 -8.82
CA ASN A 87 -30.03 -10.89 -10.14
C ASN A 87 -28.99 -11.01 -11.27
N SER A 88 -28.77 -12.23 -11.75
CA SER A 88 -28.50 -12.57 -13.16
C SER A 88 -28.52 -14.11 -13.34
N PRO A 89 -29.10 -14.64 -14.44
CA PRO A 89 -29.40 -16.07 -14.60
C PRO A 89 -28.25 -16.88 -15.24
N LEU A 90 -28.41 -18.22 -15.20
CA LEU A 90 -27.54 -19.35 -15.61
C LEU A 90 -26.71 -19.92 -14.46
N GLY A 91 -26.82 -21.19 -14.06
CA GLY A 91 -27.61 -22.31 -14.55
C GLY A 91 -27.34 -23.57 -13.71
N SER A 92 -28.31 -24.48 -13.71
CA SER A 92 -28.32 -25.90 -13.28
C SER A 92 -27.90 -26.27 -11.85
N SER A 93 -28.93 -26.41 -11.00
CA SER A 93 -29.32 -27.64 -10.28
C SER A 93 -28.29 -28.75 -10.03
N LEU A 94 -28.15 -29.14 -8.76
CA LEU A 94 -28.49 -30.49 -8.27
C LEU A 94 -28.49 -30.49 -6.73
N SER A 95 -29.66 -30.78 -6.17
CA SER A 95 -29.93 -30.98 -4.75
C SER A 95 -29.74 -32.45 -4.39
N THR A 96 -29.13 -32.75 -3.23
CA THR A 96 -29.58 -33.84 -2.36
C THR A 96 -29.13 -33.60 -0.92
N ALA A 97 -30.07 -33.78 0.00
CA ALA A 97 -29.92 -33.72 1.45
C ALA A 97 -29.56 -35.09 2.07
N HIS A 98 -29.37 -35.07 3.39
CA HIS A 98 -29.26 -36.16 4.40
C HIS A 98 -27.86 -36.28 5.01
N ALA A 99 -27.64 -36.61 6.29
CA ALA A 99 -28.35 -36.51 7.57
C ALA A 99 -27.43 -37.17 8.62
N ILE A 100 -27.34 -36.60 9.84
CA ILE A 100 -27.11 -37.25 11.15
C ILE A 100 -25.79 -38.02 11.39
N SER A 101 -24.99 -37.59 12.38
CA SER A 101 -24.82 -38.34 13.64
C SER A 101 -23.97 -37.60 14.68
N SER A 102 -24.33 -37.85 15.93
CA SER A 102 -23.88 -37.31 17.21
C SER A 102 -22.93 -38.25 17.95
N SER A 103 -21.94 -37.73 18.70
CA SER A 103 -21.37 -38.22 20.00
C SER A 103 -19.97 -37.60 20.19
N SER A 104 -19.73 -36.68 21.13
CA SER A 104 -19.52 -36.80 22.59
C SER A 104 -18.20 -37.45 23.03
N SER A 105 -17.48 -36.76 23.95
CA SER A 105 -16.34 -37.19 24.80
C SER A 105 -15.04 -36.44 24.46
N SER A 106 -14.81 -35.24 25.00
CA SER A 106 -14.19 -34.95 26.32
C SER A 106 -12.68 -35.17 26.39
N SER A 107 -12.00 -34.13 26.91
CA SER A 107 -10.59 -34.05 27.33
C SER A 107 -9.53 -33.78 26.25
N ASP A 108 -9.30 -32.50 25.95
CA ASP A 108 -7.99 -32.03 25.46
C ASP A 108 -7.57 -30.66 26.03
N CYS A 109 -8.10 -30.31 27.22
CA CYS A 109 -7.73 -29.09 27.94
C CYS A 109 -6.30 -29.08 28.51
N LEU A 110 -5.49 -30.11 28.25
CA LEU A 110 -4.11 -30.21 28.75
C LEU A 110 -3.05 -29.81 27.73
N GLN A 111 -3.38 -29.64 26.43
CA GLN A 111 -2.44 -29.10 25.44
C GLN A 111 -2.35 -27.57 25.41
N ILE A 112 -3.36 -26.86 25.94
CA ILE A 112 -3.42 -25.38 25.89
C ILE A 112 -2.51 -24.71 26.94
N LEU A 113 -2.13 -25.42 28.01
CA LEU A 113 -1.33 -24.85 29.11
C LEU A 113 0.17 -25.17 29.02
N GLY A 114 0.60 -25.98 28.04
CA GLY A 114 1.97 -26.54 27.97
C GLY A 114 2.99 -25.74 27.15
N ARG A 115 2.61 -24.62 26.52
CA ARG A 115 3.53 -23.76 25.76
C ARG A 115 3.31 -22.31 26.12
N SER A 116 3.66 -21.95 27.36
CA SER A 116 3.92 -20.57 27.75
C SER A 116 5.20 -20.06 27.07
N ALA A 117 5.11 -19.84 25.76
CA ALA A 117 5.92 -18.88 25.07
C ALA A 117 4.94 -17.90 24.43
N SER A 118 4.31 -17.07 25.28
CA SER A 118 3.69 -15.84 24.80
C SER A 118 4.74 -15.15 23.92
N PRO A 119 4.43 -14.71 22.69
CA PRO A 119 5.34 -13.85 21.96
C PRO A 119 5.51 -12.59 22.80
N SER A 120 6.59 -12.56 23.59
CA SER A 120 6.96 -11.42 24.40
C SER A 120 7.44 -10.38 23.41
N PHE A 121 6.60 -9.41 23.07
CA PHE A 121 7.03 -8.21 22.38
C PHE A 121 7.93 -7.43 23.35
N PRO A 122 9.27 -7.55 23.26
CA PRO A 122 10.17 -7.07 24.31
C PRO A 122 10.10 -5.55 24.46
N TYR A 123 9.70 -4.88 23.37
CA TYR A 123 9.61 -3.43 23.24
C TYR A 123 8.43 -2.78 23.98
N TYR A 124 7.39 -3.53 24.39
CA TYR A 124 6.21 -2.96 25.06
C TYR A 124 6.22 -3.14 26.58
N ARG A 125 7.20 -3.85 27.14
CA ARG A 125 7.24 -4.13 28.59
C ARG A 125 7.64 -2.86 29.35
N GLY A 126 6.71 -2.30 30.14
CA GLY A 126 6.95 -1.13 30.99
C GLY A 126 6.49 0.22 30.42
N TRP A 127 5.84 0.24 29.25
CA TRP A 127 5.21 1.47 28.74
C TRP A 127 3.93 1.75 29.53
N ASN A 128 4.01 2.70 30.45
CA ASN A 128 2.84 3.17 31.18
C ASN A 128 2.18 4.30 30.37
N PHE A 129 1.16 3.96 29.59
CA PHE A 129 0.33 4.94 28.86
C PHE A 129 -0.68 5.59 29.82
N ASP A 130 -0.19 6.15 30.93
CA ASP A 130 -0.95 7.08 31.77
C ASP A 130 -1.10 8.40 31.02
N LEU A 131 -1.77 8.35 29.86
CA LEU A 131 -2.36 9.54 29.27
C LEU A 131 -3.37 10.02 30.31
N GLU A 132 -3.04 11.12 30.99
CA GLU A 132 -3.97 11.78 31.90
C GLU A 132 -5.37 11.81 31.26
N LYS A 133 -6.36 11.27 31.97
CA LYS A 133 -7.71 10.99 31.46
C LYS A 133 -8.44 12.23 30.87
N ASN A 134 -7.86 13.42 31.03
CA ASN A 134 -8.40 14.71 30.65
C ASN A 134 -7.65 15.40 29.49
N LEU A 135 -6.65 14.75 28.86
CA LEU A 135 -5.92 15.37 27.77
C LEU A 135 -6.84 15.56 26.55
N ARG A 136 -6.94 16.81 26.09
CA ARG A 136 -7.68 17.22 24.90
C ARG A 136 -6.69 17.63 23.80
N PRO A 137 -7.07 17.46 22.52
CA PRO A 137 -8.28 16.78 22.07
C PRO A 137 -8.16 15.24 22.19
N LYS A 138 -9.30 14.56 22.31
CA LYS A 138 -9.41 13.10 22.21
C LYS A 138 -9.47 12.71 20.73
N ILE A 139 -8.56 11.82 20.32
CA ILE A 139 -8.42 11.40 18.92
C ILE A 139 -8.72 9.91 18.80
N CYS A 140 -9.53 9.53 17.82
CA CYS A 140 -9.74 8.14 17.46
C CYS A 140 -9.30 7.84 16.03
N ILE A 141 -8.82 6.61 15.84
CA ILE A 141 -8.60 6.03 14.51
C ILE A 141 -9.68 4.97 14.25
N THR A 142 -10.23 4.98 13.04
CA THR A 142 -11.00 3.86 12.49
C THR A 142 -10.19 3.17 11.40
N SER A 143 -10.18 1.84 11.39
CA SER A 143 -9.43 1.06 10.40
C SER A 143 -10.17 -0.22 10.05
N SER A 144 -10.05 -0.64 8.78
CA SER A 144 -10.53 -1.94 8.31
C SER A 144 -9.32 -2.80 7.99
N THR A 145 -9.15 -3.94 8.68
CA THR A 145 -7.92 -4.72 8.56
C THR A 145 -8.13 -6.22 8.63
N SER A 146 -7.34 -6.94 7.82
CA SER A 146 -7.17 -8.38 7.88
C SER A 146 -5.75 -8.80 8.27
N ALA A 147 -4.93 -7.83 8.68
CA ALA A 147 -3.52 -7.99 9.00
C ALA A 147 -3.28 -8.90 10.22
N SER A 148 -2.04 -9.36 10.38
CA SER A 148 -1.66 -10.14 11.55
C SER A 148 -1.40 -9.24 12.76
N LEU A 149 -1.32 -9.85 13.95
CA LEU A 149 -1.07 -9.12 15.19
C LEU A 149 0.28 -8.40 15.17
N GLU A 150 1.29 -9.00 14.54
CA GLU A 150 2.64 -8.45 14.39
C GLU A 150 2.67 -7.15 13.59
N GLN A 151 1.74 -6.96 12.65
CA GLN A 151 1.59 -5.71 11.91
C GLN A 151 0.73 -4.69 12.66
N ILE A 152 -0.36 -5.14 13.31
CA ILE A 152 -1.32 -4.24 13.95
C ILE A 152 -0.72 -3.59 15.22
N LEU A 153 0.04 -4.33 16.03
CA LEU A 153 0.54 -3.79 17.30
C LEU A 153 1.51 -2.62 17.14
N PRO A 154 2.59 -2.69 16.31
CA PRO A 154 3.48 -1.56 16.09
C PRO A 154 2.76 -0.33 15.57
N TRP A 155 1.87 -0.51 14.59
CA TRP A 155 1.02 0.54 14.05
C TRP A 155 0.19 1.19 15.16
N MET A 156 -0.51 0.41 15.97
CA MET A 156 -1.40 0.93 16.99
C MET A 156 -0.65 1.63 18.13
N PHE A 157 0.43 1.03 18.63
CA PHE A 157 1.20 1.62 19.73
C PHE A 157 1.93 2.88 19.28
N TYR A 158 2.44 2.94 18.05
CA TYR A 158 2.95 4.18 17.47
C TYR A 158 1.91 5.31 17.56
N HIS A 159 0.68 5.05 17.12
CA HIS A 159 -0.38 6.06 17.17
C HIS A 159 -0.82 6.40 18.61
N LYS A 160 -0.77 5.45 19.55
CA LYS A 160 -0.99 5.75 20.98
C LYS A 160 0.04 6.73 21.53
N VAL A 161 1.31 6.57 21.16
CA VAL A 161 2.39 7.50 21.55
C VAL A 161 2.14 8.89 20.99
N LEU A 162 1.64 9.00 19.76
CA LEU A 162 1.28 10.30 19.16
C LEU A 162 0.07 10.98 19.84
N GLY A 163 -0.65 10.27 20.71
CA GLY A 163 -1.78 10.78 21.48
C GLY A 163 -3.15 10.29 21.03
N VAL A 164 -3.23 9.25 20.20
CA VAL A 164 -4.51 8.59 19.87
C VAL A 164 -4.99 7.75 21.04
N THR A 165 -6.20 8.00 21.51
CA THR A 165 -6.75 7.33 22.69
C THR A 165 -7.60 6.12 22.33
N ASN A 166 -8.33 6.18 21.21
CA ASN A 166 -9.34 5.20 20.84
C ASN A 166 -9.12 4.62 19.44
N PHE A 167 -9.38 3.33 19.29
CA PHE A 167 -9.28 2.61 18.02
C PHE A 167 -10.57 1.84 17.77
N PHE A 168 -11.17 2.04 16.60
CA PHE A 168 -12.30 1.25 16.11
C PHE A 168 -11.77 0.34 14.99
N LEU A 169 -11.50 -0.91 15.31
CA LEU A 169 -10.87 -1.87 14.40
C LEU A 169 -11.93 -2.81 13.83
N PHE A 170 -12.26 -2.64 12.55
CA PHE A 170 -13.10 -3.57 11.81
C PHE A 170 -12.24 -4.71 11.29
N VAL A 171 -12.40 -5.89 11.88
CA VAL A 171 -11.49 -7.02 11.68
C VAL A 171 -12.09 -8.11 10.79
N GLU A 172 -11.26 -8.60 9.89
CA GLU A 172 -11.50 -9.78 9.04
C GLU A 172 -10.23 -10.66 9.05
N GLY A 173 -10.26 -11.84 8.41
CA GLY A 173 -9.07 -12.64 8.16
C GLY A 173 -8.24 -12.96 9.42
N LYS A 174 -6.94 -12.65 9.42
CA LYS A 174 -6.05 -12.93 10.55
C LYS A 174 -6.39 -12.09 11.78
N ALA A 175 -6.83 -10.84 11.58
CA ALA A 175 -7.20 -9.92 12.64
C ALA A 175 -8.44 -10.39 13.43
N ALA A 176 -9.32 -11.15 12.79
CA ALA A 176 -10.54 -11.70 13.39
C ALA A 176 -10.35 -13.05 14.11
N LYS A 177 -9.14 -13.63 14.09
CA LYS A 177 -8.87 -14.89 14.80
C LYS A 177 -9.01 -14.69 16.31
N PRO A 178 -9.60 -15.64 17.07
CA PRO A 178 -9.85 -15.47 18.51
C PRO A 178 -8.62 -15.04 19.31
N ASP A 179 -7.47 -15.67 19.08
CA ASP A 179 -6.23 -15.35 19.82
C ASP A 179 -5.69 -13.95 19.50
N VAL A 180 -5.92 -13.47 18.26
CA VAL A 180 -5.49 -12.14 17.82
C VAL A 180 -6.44 -11.08 18.37
N SER A 181 -7.74 -11.29 18.19
CA SER A 181 -8.75 -10.32 18.62
C SER A 181 -8.84 -10.22 20.14
N ALA A 182 -8.64 -11.30 20.89
CA ALA A 182 -8.56 -11.27 22.35
C ALA A 182 -7.41 -10.36 22.84
N VAL A 183 -6.25 -10.39 22.18
CA VAL A 183 -5.15 -9.48 22.50
C VAL A 183 -5.54 -8.04 22.19
N LEU A 184 -6.13 -7.77 21.02
CA LEU A 184 -6.56 -6.42 20.64
C LEU A 184 -7.61 -5.86 21.60
N GLU A 185 -8.59 -6.67 22.01
CA GLU A 185 -9.66 -6.30 22.96
C GLU A 185 -9.12 -6.05 24.37
N SER A 186 -8.01 -6.67 24.75
CA SER A 186 -7.36 -6.43 26.06
C SER A 186 -6.72 -5.04 26.17
N ILE A 187 -6.51 -4.35 25.05
CA ILE A 187 -5.79 -3.08 25.02
C ILE A 187 -6.77 -1.92 25.28
N PRO A 188 -6.51 -1.08 26.31
CA PRO A 188 -7.40 0.03 26.64
C PRO A 188 -7.67 0.98 25.46
N GLY A 189 -8.94 1.34 25.28
CA GLY A 189 -9.38 2.23 24.21
C GLY A 189 -9.54 1.56 22.84
N VAL A 190 -9.25 0.26 22.72
CA VAL A 190 -9.47 -0.50 21.49
C VAL A 190 -10.85 -1.14 21.52
N LYS A 191 -11.60 -0.98 20.44
CA LYS A 191 -12.85 -1.67 20.19
C LYS A 191 -12.73 -2.45 18.90
N VAL A 192 -12.84 -3.76 19.00
CA VAL A 192 -12.83 -4.68 17.85
C VAL A 192 -14.28 -4.87 17.36
N ILE A 193 -14.47 -4.80 16.05
CA ILE A 193 -15.75 -4.97 15.38
C ILE A 193 -15.58 -6.08 14.34
N TYR A 194 -16.22 -7.22 14.61
CA TYR A 194 -16.19 -8.36 13.71
C TYR A 194 -17.16 -8.15 12.56
N ARG A 195 -16.79 -8.65 11.38
CA ARG A 195 -17.73 -8.78 10.26
C ARG A 195 -18.70 -9.92 10.53
N THR A 196 -19.83 -9.58 11.14
CA THR A 196 -20.95 -10.49 11.37
C THR A 196 -22.08 -10.20 10.39
N ARG A 197 -22.99 -11.17 10.20
CA ARG A 197 -24.22 -10.94 9.42
C ARG A 197 -25.04 -9.77 9.95
N GLU A 198 -25.08 -9.59 11.28
CA GLU A 198 -25.77 -8.45 11.89
C GLU A 198 -25.12 -7.11 11.50
N LEU A 199 -23.79 -7.06 11.40
CA LEU A 199 -23.08 -5.88 10.92
C LEU A 199 -23.45 -5.59 9.48
N GLU A 200 -23.41 -6.61 8.62
CA GLU A 200 -23.75 -6.50 7.20
C GLU A 200 -25.21 -6.05 7.00
N ASP A 201 -26.16 -6.60 7.77
CA ASP A 201 -27.58 -6.21 7.72
C ASP A 201 -27.80 -4.75 8.14
N LYS A 202 -27.01 -4.26 9.11
CA LYS A 202 -27.01 -2.83 9.49
C LYS A 202 -26.43 -1.98 8.36
N GLN A 203 -25.31 -2.40 7.78
CA GLN A 203 -24.65 -1.70 6.70
C GLN A 203 -25.50 -1.66 5.43
N ALA A 204 -26.26 -2.72 5.12
CA ALA A 204 -27.18 -2.77 3.98
C ALA A 204 -28.31 -1.71 4.07
N LYS A 205 -28.61 -1.22 5.27
CA LYS A 205 -29.60 -0.16 5.52
C LYS A 205 -28.97 1.24 5.57
N SER A 206 -27.67 1.34 5.31
CA SER A 206 -26.97 2.62 5.30
C SER A 206 -27.51 3.55 4.20
N ARG A 207 -27.58 4.83 4.53
CA ARG A 207 -27.86 5.90 3.55
C ARG A 207 -26.79 5.97 2.44
N ILE A 208 -25.58 5.47 2.69
CA ILE A 208 -24.45 5.46 1.73
C ILE A 208 -24.85 4.77 0.42
N TRP A 209 -25.73 3.76 0.47
CA TRP A 209 -26.20 3.06 -0.73
C TRP A 209 -26.96 3.97 -1.71
N ASN A 210 -27.48 5.10 -1.24
CA ASN A 210 -28.19 6.09 -2.07
C ASN A 210 -27.27 7.24 -2.53
N GLU A 211 -25.98 7.21 -2.19
CA GLU A 211 -25.04 8.27 -2.51
C GLU A 211 -24.44 8.12 -3.90
N THR A 212 -24.53 9.16 -4.72
CA THR A 212 -24.02 9.14 -6.11
C THR A 212 -22.49 9.05 -6.19
N TRP A 213 -21.76 9.56 -5.19
CA TRP A 213 -20.30 9.56 -5.17
C TRP A 213 -19.68 8.17 -4.97
N LEU A 214 -20.45 7.20 -4.46
CA LEU A 214 -20.00 5.81 -4.28
C LEU A 214 -20.62 4.84 -5.30
N ALA A 215 -21.63 5.28 -6.04
CA ALA A 215 -22.38 4.46 -7.00
C ALA A 215 -21.50 3.71 -8.01
N GLY A 216 -20.44 4.36 -8.51
CA GLY A 216 -19.52 3.76 -9.49
C GLY A 216 -18.63 2.63 -8.94
N PHE A 217 -18.61 2.42 -7.62
CA PHE A 217 -17.81 1.40 -6.95
C PHE A 217 -18.66 0.21 -6.48
N PHE A 218 -19.98 0.37 -6.40
CA PHE A 218 -20.86 -0.72 -6.00
C PHE A 218 -20.78 -1.91 -6.96
N TYR A 219 -20.96 -3.10 -6.40
CA TYR A 219 -21.03 -4.37 -7.13
C TYR A 219 -19.78 -4.75 -7.93
N LYS A 220 -18.65 -4.05 -7.69
CA LYS A 220 -17.34 -4.41 -8.23
C LYS A 220 -16.52 -5.11 -7.14
N PRO A 221 -15.77 -6.17 -7.49
CA PRO A 221 -15.02 -6.97 -6.52
C PRO A 221 -13.73 -6.28 -6.04
N CYS A 222 -13.04 -6.91 -5.09
CA CYS A 222 -11.64 -6.60 -4.75
C CYS A 222 -11.48 -5.15 -4.24
N ASN A 223 -10.67 -4.32 -4.88
CA ASN A 223 -10.34 -2.97 -4.41
C ASN A 223 -11.58 -2.07 -4.32
N TYR A 224 -12.54 -2.27 -5.23
CA TYR A 224 -13.80 -1.56 -5.22
C TYR A 224 -14.66 -1.94 -4.01
N GLU A 225 -14.78 -3.24 -3.74
CA GLU A 225 -15.50 -3.75 -2.57
C GLU A 225 -14.85 -3.25 -1.27
N LEU A 226 -13.52 -3.30 -1.18
CA LEU A 226 -12.78 -2.79 -0.02
C LEU A 226 -13.07 -1.30 0.21
N PHE A 227 -13.07 -0.49 -0.86
CA PHE A 227 -13.36 0.95 -0.76
C PHE A 227 -14.79 1.23 -0.25
N VAL A 228 -15.78 0.45 -0.69
CA VAL A 228 -17.16 0.53 -0.20
C VAL A 228 -17.24 0.10 1.27
N LYS A 229 -16.61 -1.02 1.63
CA LYS A 229 -16.56 -1.54 3.01
C LYS A 229 -15.92 -0.54 3.97
N GLN A 230 -14.79 0.05 3.60
CA GLN A 230 -14.13 1.08 4.40
C GLN A 230 -15.06 2.28 4.62
N SER A 231 -15.79 2.70 3.58
CA SER A 231 -16.75 3.80 3.70
C SER A 231 -17.90 3.48 4.66
N LEU A 232 -18.47 2.28 4.61
CA LEU A 232 -19.51 1.82 5.53
C LEU A 232 -18.99 1.71 6.98
N ASN A 233 -17.78 1.18 7.16
CA ASN A 233 -17.12 1.09 8.46
C ASN A 233 -16.86 2.48 9.06
N MET A 234 -16.41 3.43 8.24
CA MET A 234 -16.23 4.83 8.65
C MET A 234 -17.54 5.47 9.12
N GLU A 235 -18.67 5.21 8.44
CA GLU A 235 -19.97 5.73 8.86
C GLU A 235 -20.37 5.23 10.26
N MET A 236 -20.20 3.94 10.51
CA MET A 236 -20.47 3.36 11.82
C MET A 236 -19.49 3.89 12.88
N ALA A 237 -18.22 4.10 12.49
CA ALA A 237 -17.20 4.66 13.38
C ALA A 237 -17.51 6.09 13.81
N ILE A 238 -18.15 6.91 12.97
CA ILE A 238 -18.62 8.26 13.36
C ILE A 238 -19.58 8.17 14.54
N VAL A 239 -20.53 7.23 14.51
CA VAL A 239 -21.49 7.02 15.61
C VAL A 239 -20.77 6.56 16.88
N MET A 240 -19.83 5.62 16.75
CA MET A 240 -19.04 5.14 17.89
C MET A 240 -18.16 6.23 18.48
N ALA A 241 -17.53 7.06 17.65
CA ALA A 241 -16.71 8.19 18.06
C ALA A 241 -17.52 9.26 18.79
N ARG A 242 -18.72 9.59 18.29
CA ARG A 242 -19.65 10.49 18.97
C ARG A 242 -20.05 9.97 20.34
N ASN A 243 -20.42 8.69 20.43
CA ASN A 243 -20.81 8.06 21.70
C ASN A 243 -19.66 8.01 22.71
N ALA A 244 -18.42 7.87 22.24
CA ALA A 244 -17.21 7.88 23.07
C ALA A 244 -16.73 9.30 23.44
N GLY A 245 -17.40 10.36 22.97
CA GLY A 245 -17.02 11.74 23.24
C GLY A 245 -15.67 12.13 22.62
N MET A 246 -15.37 11.60 21.44
CA MET A 246 -14.15 11.89 20.68
C MET A 246 -14.25 13.29 20.04
N ASP A 247 -13.11 13.98 19.94
CA ASP A 247 -13.04 15.30 19.29
C ASP A 247 -12.67 15.17 17.81
N TRP A 248 -11.77 14.24 17.47
CA TRP A 248 -11.28 13.99 16.11
C TRP A 248 -11.36 12.51 15.73
N ILE A 249 -11.68 12.25 14.46
CA ILE A 249 -11.63 10.93 13.83
C ILE A 249 -10.73 10.94 12.60
N ILE A 250 -9.94 9.88 12.44
CA ILE A 250 -9.07 9.64 11.28
C ILE A 250 -9.33 8.21 10.78
N HIS A 251 -9.42 8.03 9.46
CA HIS A 251 -9.35 6.69 8.88
C HIS A 251 -7.91 6.44 8.44
N LEU A 252 -7.31 5.34 8.88
CA LEU A 252 -5.97 4.92 8.51
C LEU A 252 -5.93 3.43 8.22
N ASP A 253 -5.21 3.07 7.16
CA ASP A 253 -4.89 1.69 6.86
C ASP A 253 -3.73 1.21 7.75
N THR A 254 -3.63 -0.10 7.97
CA THR A 254 -2.60 -0.68 8.87
C THR A 254 -1.18 -0.69 8.29
N ASP A 255 -1.01 -0.10 7.11
CA ASP A 255 0.26 0.24 6.45
C ASP A 255 0.48 1.76 6.37
N GLU A 256 -0.27 2.55 7.14
CA GLU A 256 -0.16 4.02 7.16
C GLU A 256 0.20 4.55 8.55
N LEU A 257 1.22 5.40 8.62
CA LEU A 257 1.61 6.10 9.85
C LEU A 257 1.38 7.60 9.74
N MET A 258 0.80 8.21 10.77
CA MET A 258 0.80 9.67 10.90
C MET A 258 2.22 10.18 11.15
N HIS A 259 2.66 11.18 10.40
CA HIS A 259 3.94 11.86 10.56
C HIS A 259 3.69 13.33 10.92
N PRO A 260 3.51 13.67 12.20
CA PRO A 260 3.27 15.04 12.64
C PRO A 260 4.58 15.86 12.66
N ALA A 261 5.36 15.82 11.57
CA ALA A 261 6.53 16.68 11.42
C ALA A 261 6.13 18.16 11.57
N GLY A 262 7.04 18.94 12.16
CA GLY A 262 6.77 20.33 12.52
C GLY A 262 5.98 20.52 13.81
N ALA A 263 5.30 19.48 14.32
CA ALA A 263 4.57 19.58 15.57
C ALA A 263 5.53 19.59 16.77
N PRO A 264 5.26 20.42 17.81
CA PRO A 264 5.96 20.32 19.08
C PRO A 264 5.85 18.89 19.63
N GLU A 265 6.96 18.38 20.17
CA GLU A 265 7.05 17.05 20.78
C GLU A 265 6.69 15.88 19.84
N TYR A 266 6.65 16.12 18.53
CA TYR A 266 6.19 15.13 17.54
C TYR A 266 4.81 14.56 17.91
N SER A 267 3.91 15.41 18.41
CA SER A 267 2.60 15.01 18.94
C SER A 267 1.46 15.34 17.99
N LEU A 268 0.72 14.32 17.56
CA LEU A 268 -0.52 14.52 16.80
C LEU A 268 -1.59 15.22 17.64
N ARG A 269 -1.64 14.92 18.95
CA ARG A 269 -2.53 15.61 19.88
C ARG A 269 -2.25 17.11 19.95
N ARG A 270 -0.98 17.50 20.09
CA ARG A 270 -0.61 18.92 20.13
C ARG A 270 -0.93 19.60 18.81
N LEU A 271 -0.59 18.96 17.70
CA LEU A 271 -0.91 19.46 16.35
C LEU A 271 -2.42 19.73 16.18
N LEU A 272 -3.28 18.80 16.58
CA LEU A 272 -4.73 18.95 16.45
C LEU A 272 -5.35 19.87 17.52
N ALA A 273 -4.64 20.13 18.63
CA ALA A 273 -5.05 21.12 19.63
C ALA A 273 -4.93 22.56 19.10
N ASP A 274 -3.90 22.82 18.30
CA ASP A 274 -3.61 24.15 17.76
C ASP A 274 -4.46 24.49 16.52
N VAL A 275 -5.26 23.53 16.03
CA VAL A 275 -6.18 23.75 14.90
C VAL A 275 -7.36 24.64 15.33
N PRO A 276 -7.63 25.76 14.61
CA PRO A 276 -8.73 26.67 14.93
C PRO A 276 -10.10 25.98 15.01
N SER A 277 -10.98 26.49 15.87
CA SER A 277 -12.30 25.88 16.13
C SER A 277 -13.25 25.92 14.92
N ASN A 278 -13.06 26.87 14.00
CA ASN A 278 -13.84 26.98 12.77
C ASN A 278 -13.40 26.00 11.67
N VAL A 279 -12.29 25.28 11.85
CA VAL A 279 -11.80 24.27 10.90
C VAL A 279 -12.46 22.93 11.20
N ASP A 280 -13.12 22.37 10.21
CA ASP A 280 -13.84 21.10 10.29
C ASP A 280 -12.94 19.89 10.02
N MET A 281 -11.95 20.06 9.13
CA MET A 281 -11.11 18.97 8.65
C MET A 281 -9.68 19.42 8.41
N VAL A 282 -8.74 18.51 8.68
CA VAL A 282 -7.31 18.71 8.47
C VAL A 282 -6.82 17.65 7.51
N ILE A 283 -6.23 18.09 6.41
CA ILE A 283 -5.65 17.22 5.38
C ILE A 283 -4.16 17.03 5.65
N PHE A 284 -3.75 15.77 5.64
CA PHE A 284 -2.36 15.32 5.72
C PHE A 284 -1.96 14.80 4.34
N PRO A 285 -1.12 15.53 3.58
CA PRO A 285 -0.57 15.03 2.33
C PRO A 285 0.17 13.70 2.54
N ASN A 286 0.09 12.78 1.57
CA ASN A 286 0.75 11.48 1.70
C ASN A 286 2.17 11.47 1.14
N TYR A 287 3.03 10.71 1.80
CA TYR A 287 4.31 10.28 1.26
C TYR A 287 4.25 8.79 0.99
N GLU A 288 4.68 8.36 -0.20
CA GLU A 288 4.65 6.96 -0.62
C GLU A 288 6.05 6.35 -0.50
N SER A 289 6.16 5.22 0.19
CA SER A 289 7.40 4.47 0.33
C SER A 289 8.02 4.13 -1.03
N SER A 290 9.35 4.08 -1.07
CA SER A 290 10.09 3.60 -2.24
C SER A 290 11.00 2.46 -1.84
N ILE A 291 11.02 1.41 -2.67
CA ILE A 291 11.79 0.21 -2.39
C ILE A 291 13.29 0.53 -2.55
N GLU A 292 14.02 0.50 -1.43
CA GLU A 292 15.48 0.64 -1.39
C GLU A 292 16.18 -0.72 -1.39
N ARG A 293 15.55 -1.72 -0.76
CA ARG A 293 16.05 -3.08 -0.55
C ARG A 293 14.89 -4.07 -0.57
N ASP A 294 15.16 -5.32 -0.90
CA ASP A 294 14.12 -6.38 -0.97
C ASP A 294 14.06 -7.25 0.30
N ASP A 295 15.06 -7.17 1.18
CA ASP A 295 15.18 -7.97 2.40
C ASP A 295 14.49 -7.35 3.63
N VAL A 296 13.60 -6.36 3.42
CA VAL A 296 12.84 -5.66 4.46
C VAL A 296 11.95 -6.65 5.23
N LYS A 297 12.05 -6.63 6.56
CA LYS A 297 11.26 -7.48 7.47
C LYS A 297 10.27 -6.67 8.28
N ASP A 298 10.68 -5.51 8.79
CA ASP A 298 9.86 -4.58 9.55
C ASP A 298 9.80 -3.22 8.84
N PRO A 299 8.77 -3.00 8.00
CA PRO A 299 8.68 -1.79 7.19
C PRO A 299 8.74 -0.49 7.99
N PHE A 300 8.11 -0.43 9.17
CA PHE A 300 8.01 0.81 9.93
C PHE A 300 9.33 1.25 10.57
N SER A 301 10.29 0.34 10.75
CA SER A 301 11.62 0.66 11.28
C SER A 301 12.70 0.69 10.22
N GLU A 302 12.53 -0.04 9.12
CA GLU A 302 13.56 -0.20 8.08
C GLU A 302 13.38 0.72 6.87
N VAL A 303 12.16 1.13 6.53
CA VAL A 303 11.91 1.95 5.33
C VAL A 303 12.00 3.43 5.67
N SER A 304 12.91 4.14 4.99
CA SER A 304 13.18 5.56 5.23
C SER A 304 13.04 6.45 4.00
N MET A 305 13.12 5.89 2.79
CA MET A 305 12.92 6.65 1.56
C MET A 305 11.45 6.74 1.14
N PHE A 306 10.98 7.97 1.00
CA PHE A 306 9.63 8.27 0.54
C PHE A 306 9.62 9.30 -0.58
N LYS A 307 8.74 9.08 -1.56
CA LYS A 307 8.28 10.12 -2.48
C LYS A 307 7.37 11.07 -1.72
N LYS A 308 7.68 12.36 -1.71
CA LYS A 308 6.84 13.37 -1.05
C LYS A 308 5.69 13.84 -1.95
N ASN A 309 4.61 14.29 -1.32
CA ASN A 309 3.49 14.89 -2.02
C ASN A 309 3.92 16.19 -2.72
N TYR A 310 3.33 16.50 -3.87
CA TYR A 310 3.53 17.77 -4.56
C TYR A 310 3.31 18.99 -3.65
N ASP A 311 2.34 18.92 -2.74
CA ASP A 311 2.05 19.99 -1.79
C ASP A 311 3.25 20.35 -0.90
N HIS A 312 4.18 19.42 -0.68
CA HIS A 312 5.36 19.58 0.17
C HIS A 312 6.66 19.61 -0.63
N LEU A 313 6.58 19.87 -1.94
CA LEU A 313 7.73 19.96 -2.84
C LEU A 313 7.77 21.33 -3.52
N PRO A 314 8.97 21.91 -3.75
CA PRO A 314 9.11 23.04 -4.65
C PRO A 314 8.56 22.68 -6.03
N LYS A 315 7.80 23.60 -6.64
CA LYS A 315 7.13 23.36 -7.92
C LYS A 315 8.13 23.02 -9.02
N GLU A 316 9.26 23.72 -9.02
CA GLU A 316 10.35 23.56 -9.97
C GLU A 316 10.95 22.15 -9.88
N THR A 317 11.15 21.65 -8.66
CA THR A 317 11.64 20.29 -8.41
C THR A 317 10.66 19.24 -8.90
N TYR A 318 9.37 19.38 -8.54
CA TYR A 318 8.36 18.41 -8.93
C TYR A 318 8.17 18.34 -10.43
N PHE A 319 7.95 19.48 -11.11
CA PHE A 319 7.72 19.49 -12.55
C PHE A 319 8.99 19.19 -13.34
N GLY A 320 10.15 19.66 -12.88
CA GLY A 320 11.44 19.41 -13.52
C GLY A 320 11.82 17.93 -13.52
N LEU A 321 11.48 17.21 -12.45
CA LEU A 321 11.80 15.78 -12.29
C LEU A 321 10.61 14.84 -12.55
N TYR A 322 9.42 15.36 -12.91
CA TYR A 322 8.20 14.55 -13.03
C TYR A 322 8.39 13.36 -13.98
N LYS A 323 8.89 13.63 -15.19
CA LYS A 323 9.11 12.61 -16.22
C LYS A 323 10.08 11.53 -15.78
N GLU A 324 11.14 11.92 -15.07
CA GLU A 324 12.13 10.98 -14.53
C GLU A 324 11.57 10.16 -13.37
N SER A 325 10.78 10.80 -12.50
CA SER A 325 10.19 10.17 -11.32
C SER A 325 9.08 9.17 -11.67
N THR A 326 8.33 9.43 -12.73
CA THR A 326 7.24 8.54 -13.15
C THR A 326 7.72 7.39 -14.05
N ARG A 327 8.84 7.55 -14.76
CA ARG A 327 9.39 6.54 -15.69
C ARG A 327 8.35 5.93 -16.65
N GLY A 328 7.40 6.76 -17.11
CA GLY A 328 6.32 6.34 -18.00
C GLY A 328 5.04 5.88 -17.30
N ASN A 329 5.03 5.77 -15.97
CA ASN A 329 3.78 5.62 -15.21
C ASN A 329 2.91 6.88 -15.41
N PRO A 330 1.60 6.77 -15.68
CA PRO A 330 0.71 7.93 -15.77
C PRO A 330 0.72 8.81 -14.51
N ASN A 331 0.97 8.23 -13.34
CA ASN A 331 0.92 8.92 -12.05
C ASN A 331 2.28 8.95 -11.34
N TYR A 332 2.53 10.01 -10.56
CA TYR A 332 3.74 10.13 -9.73
C TYR A 332 3.79 9.12 -8.59
N PHE A 333 2.66 8.97 -7.89
CA PHE A 333 2.41 7.91 -6.91
C PHE A 333 1.76 6.71 -7.58
N LEU A 334 2.07 5.51 -7.07
CA LEU A 334 1.49 4.27 -7.54
C LEU A 334 0.07 4.08 -7.01
N THR A 335 -0.21 4.54 -5.80
CA THR A 335 -1.46 4.24 -5.08
C THR A 335 -2.46 5.38 -5.07
N TYR A 336 -2.15 6.46 -4.35
CA TYR A 336 -2.97 7.66 -4.29
C TYR A 336 -2.10 8.88 -3.99
N GLY A 337 -2.56 10.07 -4.37
CA GLY A 337 -1.87 11.34 -4.10
C GLY A 337 -2.70 12.35 -3.31
N ASN A 338 -3.91 11.98 -2.90
CA ASN A 338 -4.81 12.86 -2.18
C ASN A 338 -4.55 12.87 -0.67
N GLY A 339 -3.62 12.12 -0.08
CA GLY A 339 -3.43 12.16 1.38
C GLY A 339 -4.57 11.55 2.19
N LYS A 340 -4.50 11.69 3.51
CA LYS A 340 -5.56 11.32 4.48
C LYS A 340 -6.08 12.57 5.18
N SER A 341 -7.18 12.46 5.90
CA SER A 341 -7.68 13.58 6.70
C SER A 341 -8.25 13.19 8.05
N ALA A 342 -8.08 14.10 9.01
CA ALA A 342 -8.77 14.08 10.30
C ALA A 342 -10.00 15.00 10.20
N ALA A 343 -11.13 14.57 10.76
CA ALA A 343 -12.33 15.40 10.86
C ALA A 343 -12.77 15.57 12.31
N ARG A 344 -13.31 16.76 12.64
CA ARG A 344 -13.98 16.97 13.91
C ARG A 344 -15.26 16.14 13.98
N ILE A 345 -15.51 15.53 15.12
CA ILE A 345 -16.80 14.90 15.39
C ILE A 345 -17.86 15.99 15.55
N GLN A 346 -18.82 16.00 14.63
CA GLN A 346 -19.92 16.96 14.60
C GLN A 346 -21.15 16.35 13.94
N ASP A 347 -22.29 17.03 14.02
CA ASP A 347 -23.51 16.59 13.38
C ASP A 347 -23.38 16.55 11.87
N HIS A 348 -24.08 15.58 11.27
CA HIS A 348 -24.10 15.35 9.82
C HIS A 348 -22.74 15.02 9.17
N LEU A 349 -21.69 14.78 9.97
CA LEU A 349 -20.43 14.20 9.48
C LEU A 349 -20.71 12.89 8.72
N ARG A 350 -20.01 12.70 7.62
CA ARG A 350 -20.10 11.50 6.78
C ARG A 350 -18.73 11.15 6.16
N PRO A 351 -18.51 9.89 5.74
CA PRO A 351 -17.35 9.54 4.93
C PRO A 351 -17.43 10.15 3.53
N ASN A 352 -16.28 10.29 2.87
CA ASN A 352 -16.16 10.67 1.47
C ASN A 352 -15.09 9.81 0.79
N GLY A 353 -15.29 8.50 0.83
CA GLY A 353 -14.26 7.50 0.57
C GLY A 353 -13.28 7.35 1.74
N ALA A 354 -12.39 6.35 1.64
CA ALA A 354 -11.43 5.99 2.68
C ALA A 354 -10.40 7.08 3.04
N HIS A 355 -10.31 8.15 2.24
CA HIS A 355 -9.26 9.16 2.36
C HIS A 355 -9.77 10.53 2.84
N ARG A 356 -11.09 10.73 2.89
CA ARG A 356 -11.73 12.01 3.17
C ARG A 356 -13.02 11.87 3.96
N TRP A 357 -13.43 12.99 4.52
CA TRP A 357 -14.71 13.16 5.18
C TRP A 357 -15.54 14.21 4.43
N HIS A 358 -16.81 14.33 4.76
CA HIS A 358 -17.67 15.41 4.29
C HIS A 358 -18.80 15.66 5.29
N ASN A 359 -19.66 16.64 5.00
CA ASN A 359 -20.84 16.91 5.81
C ASN A 359 -22.07 17.05 4.90
N TYR A 360 -23.22 16.55 5.32
CA TYR A 360 -24.43 16.67 4.49
C TYR A 360 -25.10 18.04 4.49
N MET A 361 -24.85 18.85 5.51
CA MET A 361 -25.56 20.12 5.70
C MET A 361 -24.70 21.33 5.34
N LYS A 362 -23.38 21.14 5.17
CA LYS A 362 -22.45 22.21 4.83
C LYS A 362 -21.24 21.70 4.06
N THR A 363 -20.57 22.60 3.33
CA THR A 363 -19.21 22.36 2.86
C THR A 363 -18.26 22.48 4.05
N PRO A 364 -17.45 21.46 4.38
CA PRO A 364 -16.49 21.55 5.47
C PRO A 364 -15.45 22.64 5.23
N ASN A 365 -15.06 23.36 6.29
CA ASN A 365 -13.89 24.22 6.25
C ASN A 365 -12.63 23.37 6.44
N GLU A 366 -11.85 23.20 5.37
CA GLU A 366 -10.68 22.32 5.33
C GLU A 366 -9.39 23.12 5.31
N ILE A 367 -8.40 22.69 6.09
CA ILE A 367 -7.02 23.17 5.97
C ILE A 367 -6.10 22.01 5.56
N LYS A 368 -5.03 22.32 4.85
CA LYS A 368 -3.97 21.37 4.52
C LYS A 368 -2.73 21.74 5.31
N LEU A 369 -2.11 20.74 5.95
CA LEU A 369 -0.87 20.95 6.68
C LEU A 369 0.32 20.99 5.71
N GLU A 370 1.33 21.77 6.05
CA GLU A 370 2.51 21.99 5.19
C GLU A 370 3.69 21.08 5.54
N GLU A 371 3.75 20.58 6.78
CA GLU A 371 4.86 19.74 7.26
C GLU A 371 4.40 18.34 7.66
N ALA A 372 3.22 18.23 8.29
CA ALA A 372 2.68 16.97 8.73
C ALA A 372 2.03 16.18 7.59
N ALA A 373 2.30 14.87 7.57
CA ALA A 373 1.95 13.99 6.47
C ALA A 373 1.41 12.64 6.97
N VAL A 374 0.93 11.82 6.04
CA VAL A 374 0.74 10.38 6.25
C VAL A 374 1.80 9.63 5.46
N LEU A 375 2.53 8.73 6.12
CA LEU A 375 3.50 7.84 5.49
C LEU A 375 2.80 6.56 5.07
N HIS A 376 2.82 6.23 3.79
CA HIS A 376 2.15 5.08 3.21
C HIS A 376 3.18 3.99 2.83
N TYR A 377 3.18 2.89 3.56
CA TYR A 377 4.11 1.75 3.44
C TYR A 377 3.56 0.68 2.48
N THR A 378 3.02 1.12 1.35
CA THR A 378 2.20 0.27 0.48
C THR A 378 2.98 -0.78 -0.31
N TYR A 379 4.20 -0.47 -0.76
CA TYR A 379 5.12 -1.41 -1.40
C TYR A 379 6.53 -1.19 -0.84
N THR A 380 6.91 -2.06 0.08
CA THR A 380 8.17 -1.92 0.86
C THR A 380 9.26 -2.85 0.35
N LYS A 381 8.87 -3.85 -0.45
CA LYS A 381 9.72 -4.81 -1.17
C LYS A 381 9.04 -5.22 -2.49
N PHE A 382 9.79 -5.80 -3.42
CA PHE A 382 9.25 -6.15 -4.74
C PHE A 382 8.16 -7.22 -4.66
N SER A 383 8.26 -8.15 -3.69
CA SER A 383 7.24 -9.18 -3.48
C SER A 383 5.87 -8.63 -3.05
N ASP A 384 5.82 -7.41 -2.51
CA ASP A 384 4.54 -6.80 -2.11
C ASP A 384 3.64 -6.55 -3.31
N LEU A 385 4.24 -6.24 -4.48
CA LEU A 385 3.55 -6.04 -5.75
C LEU A 385 2.75 -7.27 -6.16
N THR A 386 3.38 -8.45 -6.12
CA THR A 386 2.72 -9.71 -6.47
C THR A 386 1.71 -10.13 -5.39
N SER A 387 1.99 -9.86 -4.11
CA SER A 387 1.08 -10.23 -3.02
C SER A 387 -0.27 -9.51 -3.11
N ARG A 388 -0.30 -8.26 -3.58
CA ARG A 388 -1.52 -7.45 -3.69
C ARG A 388 -2.47 -8.02 -4.76
N ARG A 389 -1.94 -8.58 -5.84
CA ARG A 389 -2.70 -9.30 -6.87
C ARG A 389 -3.42 -10.51 -6.27
N ASP A 390 -2.66 -11.35 -5.55
CA ASP A 390 -3.15 -12.64 -5.05
C ASP A 390 -4.18 -12.50 -3.92
N ARG A 391 -4.33 -11.29 -3.36
CA ARG A 391 -5.40 -10.96 -2.39
C ARG A 391 -6.78 -11.04 -3.01
N CYS A 392 -6.88 -10.86 -4.32
CA CYS A 392 -8.15 -10.86 -5.01
C CYS A 392 -8.29 -12.15 -5.80
N GLY A 393 -9.41 -12.87 -5.60
CA GLY A 393 -9.74 -14.11 -6.34
C GLY A 393 -10.07 -13.89 -7.82
N CYS A 394 -9.45 -12.88 -8.44
CA CYS A 394 -9.68 -12.47 -9.81
C CYS A 394 -8.77 -13.24 -10.75
N LYS A 395 -9.31 -13.65 -11.90
CA LYS A 395 -8.52 -14.36 -12.90
C LYS A 395 -7.58 -13.37 -13.58
N PRO A 396 -6.38 -13.80 -14.03
CA PRO A 396 -5.43 -12.94 -14.74
C PRO A 396 -5.84 -12.74 -16.21
N THR A 397 -7.09 -12.34 -16.45
CA THR A 397 -7.58 -11.91 -17.76
C THR A 397 -7.74 -10.40 -17.76
N LYS A 398 -7.54 -9.75 -18.90
CA LYS A 398 -7.60 -8.27 -19.01
C LYS A 398 -8.95 -7.74 -18.51
N GLU A 399 -10.02 -8.48 -18.78
CA GLU A 399 -11.38 -8.13 -18.40
C GLU A 399 -11.62 -8.28 -16.88
N ASP A 400 -11.18 -9.36 -16.25
CA ASP A 400 -11.34 -9.58 -14.80
C ASP A 400 -10.43 -8.65 -13.99
N VAL A 401 -9.18 -8.45 -14.43
CA VAL A 401 -8.23 -7.53 -13.81
C VAL A 401 -8.77 -6.10 -13.82
N LYS A 402 -9.32 -5.64 -14.95
CA LYS A 402 -9.98 -4.31 -15.04
C LYS A 402 -11.19 -4.20 -14.13
N ARG A 403 -11.92 -5.29 -13.89
CA ARG A 403 -13.06 -5.34 -12.98
C ARG A 403 -12.65 -5.26 -11.51
N CYS A 404 -11.48 -5.79 -11.16
CA CYS A 404 -11.02 -5.94 -9.78
C CYS A 404 -10.13 -4.79 -9.29
N PHE A 405 -9.30 -4.23 -10.16
CA PHE A 405 -8.28 -3.25 -9.77
C PHE A 405 -8.64 -1.85 -10.28
N MET A 406 -8.61 -0.87 -9.37
CA MET A 406 -8.86 0.54 -9.68
C MET A 406 -7.70 1.20 -10.41
N LEU A 407 -6.48 0.83 -10.05
CA LEU A 407 -5.25 1.47 -10.51
C LEU A 407 -4.71 0.76 -11.75
N ASP A 408 -4.35 1.51 -12.78
CA ASP A 408 -3.75 0.93 -14.00
C ASP A 408 -2.45 0.19 -13.69
N PHE A 409 -1.65 0.70 -12.74
CA PHE A 409 -0.45 0.02 -12.27
C PHE A 409 -0.73 -1.39 -11.72
N ASP A 410 -1.78 -1.56 -10.90
CA ASP A 410 -2.17 -2.89 -10.41
C ASP A 410 -2.65 -3.81 -11.56
N ARG A 411 -3.17 -3.23 -12.66
CA ARG A 411 -3.60 -3.98 -13.85
C ARG A 411 -2.44 -4.41 -14.75
N ASP A 412 -1.42 -3.57 -14.86
CA ASP A 412 -0.26 -3.80 -15.76
C ASP A 412 0.76 -4.78 -15.16
N VAL A 413 0.77 -4.91 -13.84
CA VAL A 413 1.60 -5.89 -13.11
C VAL A 413 0.88 -7.26 -12.99
N SER A 414 -0.37 -7.37 -13.46
CA SER A 414 -1.21 -8.58 -13.40
C SER A 414 -0.95 -9.57 -14.53
#